data_AF-A0A7J6ICH1-F1
#
_entry.id   AF-A0A7J6ICH1-F1
#
_cell.length_a   1.000
_cell.length_b   1.000
_cell.length_c   1.000
_cell.angle_alpha   90.00
_cell.angle_beta   90.00
_cell.angle_gamma   90.00
#
_symmetry.space_group_name_H-M   'P 1'
#
loop_
_entity.id
_entity.type
_entity.pdbx_description
1 polymer ?
#
loop_
_entity_poly.entity_id
_entity_poly.type
_entity_poly.pdbx_seq_one_letter_code
_entity_poly.pdbx_strand_id
1 'polypeptide(L)'
;MDCPAPPSRFANDEHHKELVNRKTKPTYVDVDARFQYHAERLTAAAITQTYHNMIEGGLEYGLLTTGEAIVFLRIDWAEPETLLYHLAEPTAEVQAYPDHAHLWTAVGQYLAFSLMAVGLPGQRKLHGQDERHDVMKNLKTWLEDIETTLRSLPDGKW
;
A
#
# COMPACT_ATOMS: atom_id res chain seq x y z
N MET A 1 1.91 -25.59 19.53
CA MET A 1 2.82 -25.78 18.38
C MET A 1 2.62 -24.56 17.53
N ASP A 2 3.37 -23.50 17.85
CA ASP A 2 3.26 -22.20 17.20
C ASP A 2 4.23 -22.16 16.02
N CYS A 3 3.68 -22.09 14.81
CA CYS A 3 4.46 -21.66 13.65
C CYS A 3 4.50 -20.12 13.67
N PRO A 4 5.67 -19.48 13.73
CA PRO A 4 5.74 -18.04 13.55
C PRO A 4 5.51 -17.71 12.07
N ALA A 5 4.57 -16.81 11.79
CA ALA A 5 4.44 -16.20 10.47
C ALA A 5 5.74 -15.45 10.13
N PRO A 6 6.28 -15.58 8.90
CA PRO A 6 7.48 -14.86 8.52
C PRO A 6 7.20 -13.36 8.45
N PRO A 7 8.15 -12.50 8.87
CA PRO A 7 8.01 -11.06 8.69
C PRO A 7 8.17 -10.72 7.21
N SER A 8 7.09 -10.28 6.55
CA SER A 8 7.15 -9.62 5.24
C SER A 8 7.76 -8.23 5.41
N ARG A 9 9.07 -8.18 5.61
CA ARG A 9 9.89 -6.97 5.56
C ARG A 9 10.14 -6.60 4.10
N PHE A 10 9.27 -5.77 3.54
CA PHE A 10 9.64 -4.96 2.38
C PHE A 10 10.21 -3.64 2.90
N ALA A 11 11.44 -3.70 3.42
CA ALA A 11 12.24 -2.51 3.68
C ALA A 11 12.97 -2.18 2.38
N ASN A 12 12.62 -1.06 1.73
CA ASN A 12 13.35 -0.57 0.55
C ASN A 12 13.65 -1.65 -0.51
N ASP A 13 12.67 -2.49 -0.81
CA ASP A 13 12.89 -3.63 -1.67
C ASP A 13 13.38 -3.18 -3.04
N GLU A 14 14.29 -3.95 -3.61
CA GLU A 14 15.01 -3.64 -4.86
C GLU A 14 14.03 -3.25 -5.99
N HIS A 15 12.81 -3.80 -5.93
CA HIS A 15 11.68 -3.52 -6.81
C HIS A 15 11.19 -2.07 -6.78
N HIS A 16 11.12 -1.42 -5.59
CA HIS A 16 10.77 0.00 -5.51
C HIS A 16 11.84 0.86 -6.17
N LYS A 17 13.14 0.58 -5.91
CA LYS A 17 14.25 1.28 -6.56
C LYS A 17 14.27 1.06 -8.08
N GLU A 18 13.89 -0.13 -8.54
CA GLU A 18 13.80 -0.47 -9.96
C GLU A 18 12.68 0.30 -10.67
N LEU A 19 11.49 0.42 -10.06
CA LEU A 19 10.37 1.20 -10.61
C LEU A 19 10.68 2.69 -10.71
N VAL A 20 11.30 3.30 -9.68
CA VAL A 20 11.70 4.72 -9.73
C VAL A 20 12.73 4.99 -10.85
N ASN A 21 13.57 3.99 -11.14
CA ASN A 21 14.75 4.18 -12.01
C ASN A 21 14.55 3.69 -13.45
N ARG A 22 13.43 3.03 -13.76
CA ARG A 22 13.11 2.52 -15.11
C ARG A 22 12.68 3.66 -16.04
N LYS A 23 13.66 4.29 -16.70
CA LYS A 23 13.45 5.38 -17.68
C LYS A 23 12.83 4.95 -19.01
N THR A 24 12.73 3.65 -19.29
CA THR A 24 12.33 3.13 -20.61
C THR A 24 10.92 2.53 -20.58
N LYS A 25 9.97 3.24 -21.21
CA LYS A 25 8.64 2.71 -21.54
C LYS A 25 8.81 1.46 -22.42
N PRO A 26 8.14 0.33 -22.11
CA PRO A 26 8.11 -0.83 -23.00
C PRO A 26 7.61 -0.43 -24.39
N THR A 27 8.22 -1.00 -25.44
CA THR A 27 7.83 -0.75 -26.84
C THR A 27 6.41 -1.28 -27.10
N TYR A 28 5.65 -0.61 -27.98
CA TYR A 28 4.24 -0.88 -28.33
C TYR A 28 3.90 -2.33 -28.74
N VAL A 29 4.91 -3.16 -29.01
CA VAL A 29 4.77 -4.53 -29.51
C VAL A 29 4.37 -5.54 -28.42
N ASP A 30 4.60 -5.20 -27.14
CA ASP A 30 4.26 -6.07 -26.00
C ASP A 30 3.16 -5.42 -25.14
N VAL A 31 1.91 -5.85 -25.39
CA VAL A 31 0.72 -5.30 -24.74
C VAL A 31 0.68 -5.65 -23.25
N ASP A 32 1.09 -6.87 -22.89
CA ASP A 32 1.12 -7.35 -21.51
C ASP A 32 2.18 -6.61 -20.70
N ALA A 33 3.41 -6.46 -21.23
CA ALA A 33 4.45 -5.69 -20.56
C ALA A 33 4.09 -4.21 -20.40
N ARG A 34 3.32 -3.65 -21.35
CA ARG A 34 2.82 -2.27 -21.26
C ARG A 34 1.73 -2.15 -20.19
N PHE A 35 0.78 -3.07 -20.14
CA PHE A 35 -0.26 -3.11 -19.11
C PHE A 35 0.37 -3.21 -17.72
N GLN A 36 1.30 -4.16 -17.54
CA GLN A 36 2.03 -4.35 -16.29
C GLN A 36 2.77 -3.07 -15.89
N TYR A 37 3.52 -2.44 -16.80
CA TYR A 37 4.24 -1.18 -16.52
C TYR A 37 3.30 -0.06 -16.05
N HIS A 38 2.11 0.06 -16.66
CA HIS A 38 1.14 1.06 -16.28
C HIS A 38 0.46 0.74 -14.94
N ALA A 39 0.14 -0.52 -14.69
CA ALA A 39 -0.41 -0.98 -13.42
C ALA A 39 0.57 -0.76 -12.27
N GLU A 40 1.85 -1.12 -12.44
CA GLU A 40 2.92 -0.90 -11.46
C GLU A 40 3.07 0.59 -11.12
N ARG A 41 3.10 1.47 -12.14
CA ARG A 41 3.19 2.92 -11.92
C ARG A 41 1.96 3.48 -11.20
N LEU A 42 0.76 3.04 -11.58
CA LEU A 42 -0.47 3.48 -10.93
C LEU A 42 -0.51 3.05 -9.47
N THR A 43 -0.14 1.80 -9.18
CA THR A 43 -0.04 1.27 -7.81
C THR A 43 1.00 2.03 -7.00
N ALA A 44 2.20 2.27 -7.55
CA ALA A 44 3.24 3.05 -6.87
C ALA A 44 2.77 4.48 -6.55
N ALA A 45 2.10 5.15 -7.49
CA ALA A 45 1.56 6.49 -7.28
C ALA A 45 0.45 6.50 -6.19
N ALA A 46 -0.46 5.52 -6.22
CA ALA A 46 -1.53 5.39 -5.23
C ALA A 46 -1.02 5.13 -3.81
N ILE A 47 -0.02 4.24 -3.68
CA ILE A 47 0.66 3.95 -2.41
C ILE A 47 1.37 5.20 -1.90
N THR A 48 2.13 5.87 -2.76
CA THR A 48 2.87 7.09 -2.40
C THR A 48 1.94 8.20 -1.91
N GLN A 49 0.84 8.45 -2.63
CA GLN A 49 -0.13 9.47 -2.24
C GLN A 49 -0.80 9.13 -0.90
N THR A 50 -1.16 7.85 -0.71
CA THR A 50 -1.79 7.40 0.54
C THR A 50 -0.83 7.52 1.71
N TYR A 51 0.42 7.12 1.53
CA TYR A 51 1.49 7.29 2.52
C TYR A 51 1.68 8.77 2.89
N HIS A 52 1.72 9.66 1.91
CA HIS A 52 1.79 11.10 2.15
C HIS A 52 0.62 11.60 3.02
N ASN A 53 -0.60 11.22 2.65
CA ASN A 53 -1.81 11.58 3.40
C ASN A 53 -1.79 11.01 4.82
N MET A 54 -1.26 9.80 5.01
CA MET A 54 -1.11 9.18 6.34
C MET A 54 -0.13 9.97 7.21
N ILE A 55 1.02 10.39 6.67
CA ILE A 55 2.00 11.22 7.42
C ILE A 55 1.42 12.59 7.76
N GLU A 56 0.81 13.28 6.79
CA GLU A 56 0.16 14.58 7.00
C GLU A 56 -0.96 14.48 8.06
N GLY A 57 -1.74 13.41 7.99
CA GLY A 57 -2.81 13.08 8.94
C GLY A 57 -2.32 12.56 10.30
N GLY A 58 -1.03 12.21 10.43
CA GLY A 58 -0.47 11.55 11.62
C GLY A 58 -1.13 10.20 11.90
N LEU A 59 -1.49 9.47 10.84
CA LEU A 59 -2.16 8.18 10.88
C LEU A 59 -1.13 7.04 10.87
N GLU A 60 -1.31 6.08 11.76
CA GLU A 60 -0.51 4.84 11.74
C GLU A 60 -1.02 3.85 10.69
N TYR A 61 -2.32 3.83 10.42
CA TYR A 61 -2.99 2.84 9.58
C TYR A 61 -3.71 3.49 8.40
N GLY A 62 -3.63 2.86 7.23
CA GLY A 62 -4.33 3.28 6.01
C GLY A 62 -4.62 2.07 5.12
N LEU A 63 -5.40 2.26 4.05
CA LEU A 63 -5.65 1.18 3.09
C LEU A 63 -5.97 1.72 1.69
N LEU A 64 -5.77 0.86 0.69
CA LEU A 64 -6.14 1.05 -0.70
C LEU A 64 -6.90 -0.20 -1.17
N THR A 65 -7.80 -0.05 -2.14
CA THR A 65 -8.50 -1.22 -2.71
C THR A 65 -8.86 -1.01 -4.17
N THR A 66 -8.83 -2.09 -4.95
CA THR A 66 -9.35 -2.16 -6.32
C THR A 66 -10.79 -2.70 -6.38
N GLY A 67 -11.37 -3.06 -5.24
CA GLY A 67 -12.62 -3.83 -5.12
C GLY A 67 -12.42 -5.35 -5.18
N GLU A 68 -11.35 -5.81 -5.83
CA GLU A 68 -10.97 -7.23 -5.90
C GLU A 68 -9.90 -7.58 -4.85
N ALA A 69 -8.94 -6.69 -4.66
CA ALA A 69 -7.88 -6.80 -3.67
C ALA A 69 -7.87 -5.61 -2.70
N ILE A 70 -7.33 -5.82 -1.52
CA ILE A 70 -7.15 -4.81 -0.47
C ILE A 70 -5.68 -4.75 -0.11
N VAL A 71 -5.12 -3.55 -0.07
CA VAL A 71 -3.76 -3.29 0.43
C VAL A 71 -3.90 -2.54 1.74
N PHE A 72 -3.68 -3.24 2.85
CA PHE A 72 -3.61 -2.65 4.18
C PHE A 72 -2.22 -2.08 4.41
N LEU A 73 -2.14 -0.87 4.96
CA LEU A 73 -0.91 -0.12 5.16
C LEU A 73 -0.72 0.22 6.64
N ARG A 74 0.54 0.20 7.08
CA ARG A 74 0.94 0.63 8.42
C ARG A 74 2.26 1.39 8.37
N ILE A 75 2.32 2.52 9.05
CA ILE A 75 3.55 3.28 9.30
C ILE A 75 4.03 2.94 10.70
N ASP A 76 5.26 2.46 10.83
CA ASP A 76 5.91 2.44 12.13
C ASP A 76 6.51 3.82 12.39
N TRP A 77 5.96 4.57 13.33
CA TRP A 77 6.45 5.92 13.63
C TRP A 77 7.82 5.94 14.32
N ALA A 78 8.36 4.80 14.75
CA ALA A 78 9.77 4.69 15.11
C ALA A 78 10.69 4.73 13.88
N GLU A 79 10.21 4.25 12.73
CA GLU A 79 10.94 4.19 11.46
C GLU A 79 10.01 4.61 10.29
N PRO A 80 9.53 5.88 10.27
CA PRO A 80 8.41 6.29 9.43
C PRO A 80 8.72 6.24 7.94
N GLU A 81 9.99 6.20 7.54
CA GLU A 81 10.44 5.99 6.16
C GLU A 81 10.07 4.61 5.59
N THR A 82 9.70 3.65 6.45
CA THR A 82 9.30 2.31 6.05
C THR A 82 7.77 2.16 6.12
N LEU A 83 7.16 1.91 4.97
CA LEU A 83 5.75 1.57 4.87
C LEU A 83 5.57 0.04 4.89
N LEU A 84 4.92 -0.47 5.93
CA LEU A 84 4.53 -1.87 6.01
C LEU A 84 3.21 -2.07 5.27
N TYR A 85 3.05 -3.22 4.60
CA TYR A 85 1.82 -3.54 3.91
C TYR A 85 1.42 -5.01 4.06
N HIS A 86 0.13 -5.28 3.87
CA HIS A 86 -0.44 -6.60 3.69
C HIS A 86 -1.43 -6.56 2.52
N LEU A 87 -1.18 -7.39 1.51
CA LEU A 87 -2.09 -7.60 0.38
C LEU A 87 -3.05 -8.73 0.73
N ALA A 88 -4.34 -8.48 0.58
CA ALA A 88 -5.39 -9.46 0.78
C ALA A 88 -6.26 -9.59 -0.48
N GLU A 89 -6.67 -10.82 -0.77
CA GLU A 89 -7.49 -11.20 -1.92
C GLU A 89 -8.69 -12.00 -1.41
N PRO A 90 -9.72 -11.34 -0.87
CA PRO A 90 -10.75 -12.01 -0.06
C PRO A 90 -11.46 -13.16 -0.79
N THR A 91 -11.69 -13.01 -2.10
CA THR A 91 -12.32 -14.05 -2.92
C THR A 91 -11.47 -15.33 -2.98
N ALA A 92 -10.15 -15.18 -3.17
CA ALA A 92 -9.22 -16.30 -3.22
C ALA A 92 -9.01 -16.91 -1.82
N GLU A 93 -8.88 -16.07 -0.80
CA GLU A 93 -8.62 -16.51 0.58
C GLU A 93 -9.80 -17.27 1.19
N VAL A 94 -11.05 -16.86 0.91
CA VAL A 94 -12.25 -17.59 1.32
C VAL A 94 -12.27 -19.00 0.72
N GLN A 95 -11.84 -19.16 -0.52
CA GLN A 95 -11.76 -20.48 -1.18
C GLN A 95 -10.63 -21.33 -0.60
N ALA A 96 -9.50 -20.72 -0.24
CA ALA A 96 -8.36 -21.41 0.34
C ALA A 96 -8.62 -21.88 1.79
N TYR A 97 -9.45 -21.17 2.55
CA TYR A 97 -9.70 -21.44 3.97
C TYR A 97 -11.20 -21.59 4.30
N PRO A 98 -11.88 -22.64 3.79
CA PRO A 98 -13.33 -22.79 3.90
C PRO A 98 -13.83 -22.91 5.34
N ASP A 99 -13.07 -23.56 6.23
CA ASP A 99 -13.45 -23.76 7.63
C ASP A 99 -13.52 -22.45 8.44
N HIS A 100 -12.83 -21.41 7.97
CA HIS A 100 -12.75 -20.09 8.61
C HIS A 100 -13.13 -18.96 7.64
N ALA A 101 -13.91 -19.26 6.61
CA ALA A 101 -14.24 -18.34 5.51
C ALA A 101 -14.68 -16.95 5.99
N HIS A 102 -15.46 -16.89 7.08
CA HIS A 102 -15.96 -15.63 7.65
C HIS A 102 -14.84 -14.64 8.04
N LEU A 103 -13.67 -15.12 8.46
CA LEU A 103 -12.51 -14.30 8.81
C LEU A 103 -11.80 -13.73 7.58
N TRP A 104 -11.84 -14.46 6.46
CA TRP A 104 -11.15 -14.13 5.21
C TRP A 104 -12.02 -13.36 4.22
N THR A 105 -13.29 -13.13 4.53
CA THR A 105 -14.12 -12.22 3.75
C THR A 105 -13.59 -10.79 3.83
N ALA A 106 -13.89 -9.97 2.82
CA ALA A 106 -13.55 -8.55 2.84
C ALA A 106 -14.07 -7.87 4.12
N VAL A 107 -15.31 -8.20 4.53
CA VAL A 107 -15.92 -7.68 5.76
C VAL A 107 -15.13 -8.10 7.01
N GLY A 108 -14.74 -9.38 7.11
CA GLY A 108 -13.96 -9.89 8.23
C GLY A 108 -12.60 -9.19 8.35
N GLN A 109 -11.92 -9.02 7.23
CA GLN A 109 -10.63 -8.34 7.18
C GLN A 109 -10.73 -6.83 7.47
N TYR A 110 -11.71 -6.13 6.90
CA TYR A 110 -11.97 -4.72 7.23
C TYR A 110 -12.29 -4.55 8.72
N LEU A 111 -13.07 -5.45 9.31
CA LEU A 111 -13.38 -5.41 10.73
C LEU A 111 -12.12 -5.61 11.58
N ALA A 112 -11.31 -6.64 11.30
CA ALA A 112 -10.06 -6.89 12.00
C ALA A 112 -9.11 -5.69 11.89
N PHE A 113 -8.93 -5.14 10.68
CA PHE A 113 -8.13 -3.95 10.45
C PHE A 113 -8.66 -2.73 11.20
N SER A 114 -9.97 -2.49 11.18
CA SER A 114 -10.60 -1.37 11.89
C SER A 114 -10.37 -1.45 13.40
N LEU A 115 -10.45 -2.66 13.97
CA LEU A 115 -10.17 -2.88 15.38
C LEU A 115 -8.71 -2.61 15.73
N MET A 116 -7.76 -3.01 14.87
CA MET A 116 -6.35 -2.67 15.02
C MET A 116 -6.12 -1.15 14.94
N ALA A 117 -6.72 -0.48 13.95
CA ALA A 117 -6.54 0.94 13.71
C ALA A 117 -7.14 1.83 14.82
N VAL A 118 -8.28 1.44 15.39
CA VAL A 118 -8.89 2.17 16.53
C VAL A 118 -8.06 2.01 17.81
N GLY A 119 -7.35 0.89 17.93
CA GLY A 119 -6.50 0.54 19.05
C GLY A 119 -7.24 0.41 20.38
N LEU A 120 -6.52 0.00 21.43
CA LEU A 120 -7.06 0.01 22.78
C LEU A 120 -7.13 1.44 23.34
N PRO A 121 -8.10 1.75 24.21
CA PRO A 121 -8.13 3.01 24.94
C PRO A 121 -6.79 3.29 25.64
N GLY A 122 -6.19 4.44 25.40
CA GLY A 122 -4.89 4.84 25.97
C GLY A 122 -3.65 4.47 25.15
N GLN A 123 -3.79 3.64 24.11
CA GLN A 123 -2.71 3.36 23.14
C GLN A 123 -2.77 4.22 21.88
N ARG A 124 -3.81 5.04 21.73
CA ARG A 124 -3.97 5.96 20.61
C ARG A 124 -2.89 7.05 20.68
N LYS A 125 -1.86 6.91 19.86
CA LYS A 125 -0.94 8.01 19.55
C LYS A 125 -1.42 8.68 18.26
N LEU A 126 -2.03 9.84 18.42
CA LEU A 126 -2.06 10.81 17.32
C LEU A 126 -0.71 11.53 17.35
N HIS A 127 0.06 11.37 16.29
CA HIS A 127 1.35 12.04 16.17
C HIS A 127 1.13 13.55 16.08
N GLY A 128 1.89 14.32 16.84
CA GLY A 128 1.74 15.78 16.94
C GLY A 128 2.19 16.48 15.66
N GLN A 129 1.84 17.76 15.52
CA GLN A 129 2.23 18.56 14.34
C GLN A 129 3.75 18.62 14.15
N ASP A 130 4.51 18.76 15.23
CA ASP A 130 5.98 18.85 15.19
C ASP A 130 6.61 17.54 14.66
N GLU A 131 6.16 16.40 15.18
CA GLU A 131 6.63 15.08 14.75
C GLU A 131 6.31 14.81 13.27
N ARG A 132 5.08 15.13 12.84
CA ARG A 132 4.70 15.03 11.42
C ARG A 132 5.57 15.92 10.54
N HIS A 133 5.80 17.15 10.96
CA HIS A 133 6.58 18.12 10.20
C HIS A 133 8.05 17.68 10.06
N ASP A 134 8.63 17.12 11.12
CA ASP A 134 9.99 16.60 11.08
C ASP A 134 10.13 15.35 10.21
N VAL A 135 9.15 14.45 10.24
CA VAL A 135 9.11 13.32 9.30
C VAL A 135 9.00 13.82 7.87
N MET A 136 8.07 14.74 7.58
CA MET A 136 7.86 15.30 6.23
C MET A 136 9.12 15.94 5.63
N LYS A 137 9.98 16.58 6.44
CA LYS A 137 11.25 17.15 5.96
C LYS A 137 12.22 16.09 5.41
N ASN A 138 12.15 14.87 5.93
CA ASN A 138 13.05 13.78 5.57
C ASN A 138 12.49 12.91 4.43
N LEU A 139 11.20 13.07 4.08
CA LEU A 139 10.60 12.29 3.01
C LEU A 139 11.10 12.72 1.64
N LYS A 140 11.47 11.72 0.83
CA LYS A 140 11.79 11.93 -0.58
C LYS A 140 10.51 12.22 -1.35
N THR A 141 10.53 13.27 -2.17
CA THR A 141 9.40 13.61 -3.04
C THR A 141 9.38 12.68 -4.24
N TRP A 142 8.23 12.03 -4.47
CA TRP A 142 7.96 11.33 -5.71
C TRP A 142 7.54 12.34 -6.79
N LEU A 143 8.17 12.27 -7.96
CA LEU A 143 7.98 13.25 -9.03
C LEU A 143 6.69 13.04 -9.85
N GLU A 144 6.09 11.85 -9.80
CA GLU A 144 4.92 11.51 -10.63
C GLU A 144 3.64 11.43 -9.79
N ASP A 145 2.82 12.47 -9.87
CA ASP A 145 1.48 12.47 -9.27
C ASP A 145 0.57 11.38 -9.87
N ILE A 146 -0.40 10.89 -9.08
CA ILE A 146 -1.35 9.85 -9.50
C ILE A 146 -2.20 10.32 -10.68
N GLU A 147 -2.62 11.58 -10.71
CA GLU A 147 -3.39 12.13 -11.82
C GLU A 147 -2.56 12.19 -13.10
N THR A 148 -1.28 12.55 -12.96
CA THR A 148 -0.32 12.53 -14.08
C THR A 148 -0.10 11.11 -14.61
N THR A 149 -0.05 10.13 -13.71
CA THR A 149 0.08 8.71 -14.07
C THR A 149 -1.18 8.21 -14.77
N LEU A 150 -2.36 8.56 -14.27
CA LEU A 150 -3.67 8.23 -14.87
C LEU A 150 -3.82 8.82 -16.28
N ARG A 151 -3.45 10.08 -16.49
CA ARG A 151 -3.46 10.73 -17.82
C ARG A 151 -2.47 10.11 -18.80
N SER A 152 -1.47 9.37 -18.32
CA SER A 152 -0.51 8.66 -19.15
C SER A 152 -0.98 7.27 -19.59
N LEU A 153 -2.11 6.80 -19.07
CA LEU A 153 -2.73 5.54 -19.47
C LEU A 153 -3.28 5.67 -20.91
N PRO A 154 -3.10 4.67 -21.77
CA PRO A 154 -3.73 4.64 -23.09
C PRO A 154 -5.26 4.58 -22.96
N ASP A 155 -5.95 5.34 -23.82
CA ASP A 155 -7.42 5.34 -23.90
C ASP A 155 -7.95 3.96 -24.29
N GLY A 156 -8.40 3.19 -23.31
CA GLY A 156 -9.40 2.12 -23.44
C GLY A 156 -9.13 0.99 -24.45
N LYS A 157 -7.91 0.84 -24.97
CA LYS A 157 -7.51 -0.25 -25.85
C LYS A 157 -6.42 -1.08 -25.17
N TRP A 158 -6.89 -2.06 -24.43
CA TRP A 158 -6.12 -3.17 -23.89
C TRP A 158 -6.46 -4.42 -24.69
#